data_AF-A0A7K1GKR6-F1
#
_entry.id   AF-A0A7K1GKR6-F1
#
_cell.length_a   1.000
_cell.length_b   1.000
_cell.length_c   1.000
_cell.angle_alpha   90.00
_cell.angle_beta   90.00
_cell.angle_gamma   90.00
#
_symmetry.space_group_name_H-M   'P 1'
#
loop_
_entity.id
_entity.type
_entity.pdbx_description
1 polymer ?
#
loop_
_entity_poly.entity_id
_entity_poly.type
_entity_poly.pdbx_seq_one_letter_code
_entity_poly.pdbx_strand_id
1 'polypeptide(L)'
;MKNIFMIMVVVVMSSIDGYAQMGVKVEVPLPDLHVNGNMQVSKDIRLGGTATTLGDPGKNGQILKSNGPDKAASWATLAIPEVPATSSGSLIAVNGNMQIAEEITYLMDTDFKFTETMIEPKIINTLNTKIIDTCNNI
;
A
#
# COMPACT_ATOMS: atom_id res chain seq x y z
N MET A 1 29.90 57.26 -10.19
CA MET A 1 29.63 56.44 -8.98
C MET A 1 28.15 56.10 -8.80
N LYS A 2 27.21 57.04 -9.01
CA LYS A 2 25.75 56.79 -8.88
C LYS A 2 25.21 55.64 -9.73
N ASN A 3 25.68 55.50 -10.97
CA ASN A 3 25.20 54.46 -11.90
C ASN A 3 25.74 53.06 -11.56
N ILE A 4 26.95 52.99 -11.01
CA ILE A 4 27.57 51.72 -10.57
C ILE A 4 26.86 51.19 -9.31
N PHE A 5 26.53 52.09 -8.37
CA PHE A 5 25.74 51.74 -7.19
C PHE A 5 24.34 51.22 -7.57
N MET A 6 23.68 51.85 -8.55
CA MET A 6 22.36 51.43 -9.01
C MET A 6 22.39 50.06 -9.70
N ILE A 7 23.44 49.76 -10.48
CA ILE A 7 23.62 48.45 -11.13
C ILE A 7 23.87 47.35 -10.08
N MET A 8 24.69 47.62 -9.05
CA MET A 8 24.90 46.69 -7.94
C MET A 8 23.60 46.36 -7.20
N VAL A 9 22.76 47.37 -6.94
CA VAL A 9 21.46 47.18 -6.27
C VAL A 9 20.49 46.35 -7.13
N VAL A 10 20.47 46.56 -8.46
CA VAL A 10 19.62 45.78 -9.38
C VAL A 10 20.07 44.33 -9.48
N VAL A 11 21.38 44.07 -9.52
CA VAL A 11 21.93 42.69 -9.55
C VAL A 11 21.61 41.93 -8.26
N VAL A 12 21.69 42.58 -7.11
CA VAL A 12 21.37 41.97 -5.80
C VAL A 12 19.86 41.72 -5.65
N MET A 13 18.99 42.55 -6.24
CA MET A 13 17.54 42.33 -6.21
C MET A 13 17.03 41.29 -7.21
N SER A 14 17.81 40.99 -8.26
CA SER A 14 17.39 40.04 -9.31
C SER A 14 17.56 38.55 -8.97
N SER A 15 18.10 38.22 -7.79
CA SER A 15 18.61 36.88 -7.49
C SER A 15 17.82 36.06 -6.45
N ILE A 16 16.57 36.42 -6.12
CA ILE A 16 15.91 35.84 -4.92
C ILE A 16 14.72 34.90 -5.19
N ASP A 17 14.22 34.77 -6.42
CA ASP A 17 13.08 33.87 -6.71
C ASP A 17 13.50 32.46 -7.14
N GLY A 18 14.53 31.91 -6.48
CA GLY A 18 14.96 30.52 -6.69
C GLY A 18 14.17 29.55 -5.82
N TYR A 19 13.29 28.74 -6.40
CA TYR A 19 12.78 27.54 -5.73
C TYR A 19 13.97 26.62 -5.43
N ALA A 20 14.40 26.58 -4.18
CA ALA A 20 15.54 25.76 -3.77
C ALA A 20 15.11 24.30 -3.69
N GLN A 21 15.54 23.48 -4.65
CA GLN A 21 15.43 22.02 -4.55
C GLN A 21 16.38 21.51 -3.45
N MET A 22 15.86 20.68 -2.56
CA MET A 22 16.57 20.12 -1.42
C MET A 22 17.03 18.70 -1.72
N GLY A 23 18.33 18.55 -1.96
CA GLY A 23 19.00 17.25 -2.09
C GLY A 23 19.71 16.85 -0.80
N VAL A 24 19.43 15.66 -0.26
CA VAL A 24 20.24 15.03 0.80
C VAL A 24 21.00 13.88 0.18
N LYS A 25 22.33 14.05 0.07
CA LYS A 25 23.24 13.11 -0.61
C LYS A 25 22.88 12.89 -2.10
N VAL A 26 22.39 13.94 -2.76
CA VAL A 26 22.06 13.97 -4.18
C VAL A 26 22.58 15.28 -4.78
N GLU A 27 23.44 15.19 -5.79
CA GLU A 27 24.03 16.37 -6.45
C GLU A 27 23.04 17.09 -7.37
N VAL A 28 22.15 16.34 -8.01
CA VAL A 28 21.11 16.87 -8.91
C VAL A 28 19.75 16.30 -8.49
N PRO A 29 19.03 16.97 -7.58
CA PRO A 29 17.66 16.60 -7.23
C PRO A 29 16.75 16.62 -8.47
N LEU A 30 15.94 15.58 -8.63
CA LEU A 30 14.91 15.51 -9.68
C LEU A 30 13.59 16.12 -9.17
N PRO A 31 13.10 15.74 -7.98
CA PRO A 31 12.03 16.46 -7.29
C PRO A 31 12.56 17.57 -6.38
N ASP A 32 11.65 18.43 -5.88
CA ASP A 32 11.96 19.50 -4.92
C ASP A 32 12.57 19.00 -3.61
N LEU A 33 12.27 17.77 -3.20
CA LEU A 33 12.95 17.10 -2.09
C LEU A 33 13.38 15.70 -2.52
N HIS A 34 14.70 15.48 -2.59
CA HIS A 34 15.28 14.17 -2.92
C HIS A 34 16.24 13.74 -1.81
N VAL A 35 15.87 12.69 -1.08
CA VAL A 35 16.73 12.06 -0.06
C VAL A 35 17.25 10.73 -0.58
N ASN A 36 18.56 10.61 -0.75
CA ASN A 36 19.22 9.35 -1.05
C ASN A 36 19.93 8.82 0.21
N GLY A 37 19.16 8.19 1.09
CA GLY A 37 19.64 7.68 2.37
C GLY A 37 18.51 7.44 3.36
N ASN A 38 18.82 7.54 4.64
CA ASN A 38 17.86 7.27 5.71
C ASN A 38 17.07 8.54 6.04
N MET A 39 15.76 8.41 6.18
CA MET A 39 14.87 9.44 6.71
C MET A 39 14.22 8.91 7.99
N GLN A 40 14.31 9.68 9.07
CA GLN A 40 13.60 9.41 10.32
C GLN A 40 12.62 10.55 10.60
N VAL A 41 11.35 10.21 10.85
CA VAL A 41 10.31 11.16 11.26
C VAL A 41 9.86 10.77 12.66
N SER A 42 10.00 11.69 13.61
CA SER A 42 9.74 11.42 15.04
C SER A 42 8.33 11.76 15.50
N LYS A 43 7.54 12.47 14.69
CA LYS A 43 6.20 12.96 15.06
C LYS A 43 5.12 12.64 14.03
N ASP A 44 4.99 13.43 12.97
CA ASP A 44 3.96 13.23 11.95
C ASP A 44 4.46 13.57 10.54
N ILE A 45 3.78 12.99 9.54
CA ILE A 45 3.84 13.40 8.12
C ILE A 45 2.47 14.01 7.82
N ARG A 46 2.41 15.12 7.08
CA ARG A 46 1.14 15.82 6.80
C ARG A 46 0.93 16.00 5.30
N LEU A 47 -0.31 15.78 4.84
CA LEU A 47 -0.67 15.82 3.41
C LEU A 47 -1.72 16.88 3.13
N GLY A 48 -1.77 17.37 1.88
CA GLY A 48 -2.83 18.27 1.40
C GLY A 48 -2.82 19.68 2.02
N GLY A 49 -1.74 20.07 2.70
CA GLY A 49 -1.54 21.43 3.20
C GLY A 49 -1.24 22.41 2.07
N THR A 50 -1.29 23.71 2.40
CA THR A 50 -0.89 24.81 1.52
C THR A 50 0.19 25.65 2.21
N ALA A 51 0.64 26.73 1.57
CA ALA A 51 1.56 27.68 2.19
C ALA A 51 1.03 28.29 3.51
N THR A 52 -0.29 28.34 3.71
CA THR A 52 -0.93 28.96 4.88
C THR A 52 -1.80 28.00 5.68
N THR A 53 -1.98 26.76 5.23
CA THR A 53 -2.86 25.77 5.86
C THR A 53 -2.08 24.50 6.15
N LEU A 54 -2.08 24.12 7.43
CA LEU A 54 -1.43 22.89 7.86
C LEU A 54 -2.14 21.67 7.26
N GLY A 55 -1.36 20.70 6.77
CA GLY A 55 -1.89 19.47 6.21
C GLY A 55 -2.45 18.50 7.26
N ASP A 56 -3.15 17.49 6.78
CA ASP A 56 -3.75 16.41 7.58
C ASP A 56 -2.66 15.40 8.02
N PRO A 57 -2.46 15.18 9.33
CA PRO A 57 -1.50 14.18 9.84
C PRO A 57 -1.98 12.73 9.68
N GLY A 58 -3.22 12.53 9.24
CA GLY A 58 -3.86 11.22 9.19
C GLY A 58 -4.40 10.80 10.55
N LYS A 59 -5.12 9.67 10.55
CA LYS A 59 -5.64 9.01 11.75
C LYS A 59 -4.88 7.72 12.02
N ASN A 60 -4.97 7.24 13.26
CA ASN A 60 -4.40 5.95 13.64
C ASN A 60 -4.90 4.82 12.71
N GLY A 61 -3.98 3.95 12.29
CA GLY A 61 -4.26 2.84 11.37
C GLY A 61 -4.36 3.20 9.89
N GLN A 62 -4.25 4.48 9.52
CA GLN A 62 -4.21 4.87 8.12
C GLN A 62 -2.82 4.71 7.52
N ILE A 63 -2.79 4.45 6.22
CA ILE A 63 -1.57 4.38 5.41
C ILE A 63 -1.51 5.52 4.40
N LEU A 64 -0.29 5.88 4.01
CA LEU A 64 -0.06 6.80 2.89
C LEU A 64 -0.33 6.04 1.58
N LYS A 65 -1.31 6.52 0.80
CA LYS A 65 -1.68 5.91 -0.48
C LYS A 65 -1.35 6.85 -1.64
N SER A 66 -0.64 6.33 -2.65
CA SER A 66 -0.53 7.01 -3.94
C SER A 66 -1.87 6.99 -4.67
N ASN A 67 -2.25 8.14 -5.25
CA ASN A 67 -3.46 8.24 -6.07
C ASN A 67 -3.15 8.18 -7.57
N GLY A 68 -1.90 7.92 -7.96
CA GLY A 68 -1.42 7.93 -9.33
C GLY A 68 -0.81 9.28 -9.75
N PRO A 69 -0.34 9.39 -11.00
CA PRO A 69 0.27 10.61 -11.53
C PRO A 69 -0.64 11.83 -11.36
N ASP A 70 -0.03 12.99 -11.08
CA ASP A 70 -0.69 14.29 -10.96
C ASP A 70 -1.81 14.39 -9.90
N LYS A 71 -1.90 13.40 -9.00
CA LYS A 71 -2.84 13.39 -7.88
C LYS A 71 -2.07 13.37 -6.57
N ALA A 72 -2.42 14.30 -5.68
CA ALA A 72 -1.86 14.33 -4.34
C ALA A 72 -2.08 12.98 -3.64
N ALA A 73 -1.04 12.48 -2.95
CA ALA A 73 -1.19 11.33 -2.07
C ALA A 73 -2.18 11.65 -0.94
N SER A 74 -2.85 10.63 -0.43
CA SER A 74 -3.86 10.80 0.63
C SER A 74 -3.75 9.70 1.68
N TRP A 75 -4.20 10.01 2.89
CA TRP A 75 -4.42 9.00 3.91
C TRP A 75 -5.56 8.08 3.51
N ALA A 76 -5.36 6.77 3.66
CA ALA A 76 -6.37 5.77 3.40
C ALA A 76 -6.42 4.76 4.55
N THR A 77 -7.62 4.33 4.91
CA THR A 77 -7.80 3.18 5.79
C THR A 77 -7.70 1.93 4.92
N LEU A 78 -6.78 1.03 5.26
CA LEU A 78 -6.74 -0.30 4.67
C LEU A 78 -7.95 -1.09 5.18
N ALA A 79 -8.93 -1.32 4.30
CA ALA A 79 -9.95 -2.34 4.53
C ALA A 79 -9.37 -3.70 4.14
N ILE A 80 -8.35 -4.15 4.86
CA ILE A 80 -8.05 -5.58 4.89
C ILE A 80 -9.10 -6.14 5.85
N PRO A 81 -9.94 -7.11 5.45
CA PRO A 81 -10.76 -7.84 6.41
C PRO A 81 -9.82 -8.30 7.50
N GLU A 82 -9.93 -7.72 8.70
CA GLU A 82 -8.99 -7.99 9.78
C GLU A 82 -9.07 -9.50 10.05
N VAL A 83 -8.04 -10.20 9.63
CA VAL A 83 -7.77 -11.55 10.07
C VAL A 83 -6.88 -11.36 11.29
N PRO A 84 -7.39 -11.57 12.51
CA PRO A 84 -6.58 -11.42 13.70
C PRO A 84 -5.30 -12.27 13.57
N ALA A 85 -4.16 -11.71 13.95
CA ALA A 85 -2.90 -12.46 13.96
C ALA A 85 -2.93 -13.65 14.94
N THR A 86 -3.95 -13.72 15.79
CA THR A 86 -4.25 -14.81 16.71
C THR A 86 -5.11 -15.92 16.11
N SER A 87 -5.64 -15.73 14.90
CA SER A 87 -6.49 -16.72 14.27
C SER A 87 -5.65 -17.82 13.62
N SER A 88 -6.05 -19.07 13.83
CA SER A 88 -5.42 -20.25 13.24
C SER A 88 -6.23 -20.69 12.02
N GLY A 89 -5.59 -20.90 10.88
CA GLY A 89 -6.26 -21.36 9.65
C GLY A 89 -5.58 -20.90 8.37
N SER A 90 -6.16 -21.26 7.23
CA SER A 90 -5.75 -20.79 5.91
C SER A 90 -6.51 -19.53 5.51
N LEU A 91 -5.80 -18.51 5.04
CA LEU A 91 -6.40 -17.34 4.41
C LEU A 91 -6.87 -17.70 3.00
N ILE A 92 -8.16 -17.55 2.73
CA ILE A 92 -8.75 -17.74 1.41
C ILE A 92 -9.47 -16.47 0.95
N ALA A 93 -9.43 -16.20 -0.36
CA ALA A 93 -10.19 -15.12 -0.96
C ALA A 93 -11.49 -15.67 -1.56
N VAL A 94 -12.63 -15.32 -0.97
CA VAL A 94 -13.96 -15.76 -1.41
C VAL A 94 -14.78 -14.51 -1.76
N ASN A 95 -15.29 -14.44 -2.99
CA ASN A 95 -16.05 -13.29 -3.49
C ASN A 95 -15.35 -11.93 -3.31
N GLY A 96 -14.01 -11.90 -3.38
CA GLY A 96 -13.21 -10.69 -3.20
C GLY A 96 -12.91 -10.31 -1.74
N ASN A 97 -13.35 -11.11 -0.77
CA ASN A 97 -13.06 -10.91 0.65
C ASN A 97 -12.11 -12.00 1.17
N MET A 98 -11.18 -11.61 2.03
CA MET A 98 -10.33 -12.54 2.77
C MET A 98 -11.14 -13.16 3.92
N GLN A 99 -11.15 -14.49 4.01
CA GLN A 99 -11.76 -15.27 5.08
C GLN A 99 -10.74 -16.26 5.65
N ILE A 100 -10.94 -16.66 6.91
CA ILE A 100 -10.13 -17.68 7.58
C ILE A 100 -10.89 -18.97 7.52
N ALA A 101 -10.36 -19.95 6.81
CA ALA A 101 -10.85 -21.32 6.86
C ALA A 101 -10.01 -22.09 7.88
N GLU A 102 -10.65 -22.56 8.95
CA GLU A 102 -10.00 -23.45 9.93
C GLU A 102 -9.80 -24.85 9.35
N GLU A 103 -10.74 -25.29 8.50
CA GLU A 103 -10.66 -26.54 7.76
C GLU A 103 -11.21 -26.34 6.34
N ILE A 104 -10.44 -26.78 5.34
CA ILE A 104 -10.90 -26.85 3.94
C ILE A 104 -11.12 -28.32 3.60
N THR A 105 -12.36 -28.77 3.66
CA THR A 105 -12.72 -30.14 3.28
C THR A 105 -13.09 -30.17 1.80
N TYR A 106 -12.35 -30.96 1.01
CA TYR A 106 -12.70 -31.24 -0.38
C TYR A 106 -13.57 -32.50 -0.43
N LEU A 107 -14.88 -32.35 -0.67
CA LEU A 107 -15.79 -33.48 -0.80
C LEU A 107 -15.61 -34.13 -2.18
N MET A 108 -15.03 -35.33 -2.22
CA MET A 108 -14.80 -36.06 -3.48
C MET A 108 -16.00 -36.87 -3.97
N ASP A 109 -17.08 -36.98 -3.18
CA ASP A 109 -18.16 -37.98 -3.37
C ASP A 109 -18.90 -37.89 -4.72
N THR A 110 -18.89 -36.72 -5.38
CA THR A 110 -19.46 -36.56 -6.73
C THR A 110 -18.47 -36.84 -7.86
N ASP A 111 -17.17 -36.61 -7.66
CA ASP A 111 -16.13 -36.78 -8.68
C ASP A 111 -15.40 -38.12 -8.60
N PHE A 112 -15.41 -38.78 -7.46
CA PHE A 112 -14.67 -40.01 -7.21
C PHE A 112 -15.53 -41.01 -6.46
N LYS A 113 -16.06 -41.99 -7.21
CA LYS A 113 -16.88 -43.09 -6.67
C LYS A 113 -16.19 -44.43 -6.86
N PHE A 114 -16.12 -45.20 -5.78
CA PHE A 114 -15.85 -46.64 -5.84
C PHE A 114 -17.16 -47.37 -6.11
N THR A 115 -17.36 -47.81 -7.34
CA THR A 115 -18.56 -48.56 -7.73
C THR A 115 -18.41 -50.07 -7.52
N GLU A 116 -17.17 -50.55 -7.31
CA GLU A 116 -16.79 -51.96 -7.19
C GLU A 116 -15.54 -52.12 -6.30
N THR A 117 -15.25 -53.37 -5.89
CA THR A 117 -14.03 -53.71 -5.14
C THR A 117 -12.78 -53.41 -5.96
N MET A 118 -11.87 -52.60 -5.41
CA MET A 118 -10.66 -52.16 -6.09
C MET A 118 -9.58 -53.24 -6.09
N ILE A 119 -9.30 -53.80 -7.26
CA ILE A 119 -8.19 -54.75 -7.50
C ILE A 119 -6.98 -54.10 -8.18
N GLU A 120 -7.10 -52.84 -8.64
CA GLU A 120 -6.02 -52.07 -9.27
C GLU A 120 -6.07 -50.56 -8.92
N PRO A 121 -4.95 -49.81 -8.98
CA PRO A 121 -4.94 -48.36 -8.78
C PRO A 121 -5.76 -47.63 -9.86
N LYS A 122 -6.73 -46.79 -9.46
CA LYS A 122 -7.55 -45.99 -10.38
C LYS A 122 -7.08 -44.54 -10.40
N ILE A 123 -6.92 -43.99 -11.61
CA ILE A 123 -6.55 -42.59 -11.82
C ILE A 123 -7.73 -41.70 -11.40
N ILE A 124 -7.44 -40.70 -10.57
CA ILE A 124 -8.35 -39.59 -10.28
C ILE A 124 -8.25 -38.62 -11.45
N ASN A 125 -9.35 -38.45 -12.19
CA ASN A 125 -9.43 -37.53 -13.33
C ASN A 125 -9.64 -36.07 -12.83
N THR A 126 -10.22 -35.20 -13.65
CA THR A 126 -10.52 -33.81 -13.28
C THR A 126 -11.54 -33.74 -12.14
N LEU A 127 -11.14 -33.07 -11.08
CA LEU A 127 -11.94 -32.74 -9.91
C LEU A 127 -12.76 -31.46 -10.21
N ASN A 128 -14.09 -31.56 -10.21
CA ASN A 128 -15.03 -30.50 -10.56
C ASN A 128 -15.93 -30.06 -9.38
N THR A 129 -15.74 -30.63 -8.18
CA THR A 129 -16.62 -30.44 -7.02
C THR A 129 -16.30 -29.17 -6.23
N LYS A 130 -17.35 -28.65 -5.59
CA LYS A 130 -17.41 -27.46 -4.73
C LYS A 130 -16.57 -27.64 -3.45
N ILE A 131 -15.73 -26.65 -3.15
CA ILE A 131 -15.06 -26.52 -1.85
C ILE A 131 -16.11 -26.17 -0.78
N ILE A 132 -16.15 -26.93 0.32
CA ILE A 132 -17.00 -26.65 1.49
C ILE A 132 -16.12 -25.97 2.53
N ASP A 133 -16.52 -24.78 2.97
CA ASP A 133 -15.90 -24.05 4.09
C ASP A 133 -16.80 -24.18 5.31
N THR A 134 -16.25 -24.69 6.42
CA THR A 134 -16.95 -24.80 7.71
C THR A 134 -16.33 -23.78 8.65
N CYS A 135 -16.75 -22.53 8.55
CA CYS A 135 -16.42 -21.54 9.57
C CYS A 135 -17.21 -21.92 10.84
N ASN A 136 -16.54 -22.40 11.89
CA ASN A 136 -17.18 -22.63 13.18
C ASN A 136 -17.63 -21.28 13.74
N ASN A 137 -18.95 -21.07 13.85
CA ASN A 137 -19.50 -19.99 14.66
C ASN A 137 -19.29 -20.33 16.14
N ILE A 138 -18.22 -19.80 16.74
CA ILE A 138 -18.04 -19.72 18.19
C ILE A 138 -18.44 -18.32 18.65
#